data_AF-A0A2H1WQB9-F1
#
_entry.id   AF-A0A2H1WQB9-F1
#
_cell.length_a   1.000
_cell.length_b   1.000
_cell.length_c   1.000
_cell.angle_alpha   90.00
_cell.angle_beta   90.00
_cell.angle_gamma   90.00
#
_symmetry.space_group_name_H-M   'P 1'
#
loop_
_entity.id
_entity.type
_entity.pdbx_description
1 polymer ?
#
loop_
_entity_poly.entity_id
_entity_poly.type
_entity_poly.pdbx_seq_one_letter_code
_entity_poly.pdbx_strand_id
1 'polypeptide(L)'
;SPDHRQQSIQPVAWTLPKSANSLSNAARGLLMRLLERDPRVRIRNLRQLQQSAFYMKYNFEHVKTKKVSPRSILERHFSDSATESPMNIRMVNQKMFAAFDQPTLI
;
A
#
# COMPACT_ATOMS: atom_id res chain seq x y z
N SER A 1 -32.84 -20.58 -10.02
CA SER A 1 -32.77 -19.11 -10.15
C SER A 1 -31.39 -18.68 -9.69
N PRO A 2 -30.64 -17.88 -10.46
CA PRO A 2 -29.25 -18.18 -10.76
C PRO A 2 -28.27 -17.80 -9.65
N ASP A 3 -27.40 -18.77 -9.37
CA ASP A 3 -26.12 -18.64 -8.69
C ASP A 3 -25.31 -17.49 -9.26
N HIS A 4 -25.08 -16.47 -8.44
CA HIS A 4 -24.06 -15.47 -8.71
C HIS A 4 -22.71 -16.18 -8.62
N ARG A 5 -22.22 -16.62 -9.79
CA ARG A 5 -20.88 -17.16 -9.98
C ARG A 5 -19.87 -16.33 -9.21
N GLN A 6 -19.30 -16.93 -8.17
CA GLN A 6 -17.97 -16.61 -7.69
C GLN A 6 -17.05 -16.70 -8.89
N GLN A 7 -16.79 -15.56 -9.54
CA GLN A 7 -15.75 -15.45 -10.54
C GLN A 7 -14.44 -15.68 -9.78
N SER A 8 -13.97 -16.91 -9.81
CA SER A 8 -12.63 -17.30 -9.42
C SER A 8 -11.66 -16.47 -10.26
N ILE A 9 -11.24 -15.31 -9.73
CA ILE A 9 -10.10 -14.58 -10.24
C ILE A 9 -8.90 -15.47 -9.95
N GLN A 10 -8.53 -16.33 -10.90
CA GLN A 10 -7.20 -16.92 -10.93
C GLN A 10 -6.28 -15.76 -11.36
N PRO A 11 -5.48 -15.16 -10.47
CA PRO A 11 -4.56 -14.12 -10.88
C PRO A 11 -3.56 -14.75 -11.85
N VAL A 12 -3.54 -14.28 -13.10
CA VAL A 12 -2.51 -14.68 -14.05
C VAL A 12 -1.18 -14.34 -13.41
N ALA A 13 -0.32 -15.36 -13.30
CA ALA A 13 0.87 -15.34 -12.47
C ALA A 13 1.67 -14.04 -12.71
N TRP A 14 2.11 -13.41 -11.62
CA TRP A 14 3.09 -12.32 -11.63
C TRP A 14 2.63 -10.96 -12.18
N THR A 15 1.33 -10.74 -12.33
CA THR A 15 0.81 -9.44 -12.81
C THR A 15 0.12 -8.66 -11.69
N LEU A 16 0.44 -7.36 -11.59
CA LEU A 16 -0.30 -6.45 -10.72
C LEU A 16 -1.74 -6.30 -11.23
N PRO A 17 -2.71 -6.04 -10.33
CA PRO A 17 -4.09 -5.80 -10.74
C PRO A 17 -4.18 -4.61 -11.70
N LYS A 18 -5.23 -4.55 -12.53
CA LYS A 18 -5.45 -3.46 -13.50
C LYS A 18 -5.45 -2.07 -12.85
N SER A 19 -5.82 -1.97 -11.58
CA SER A 19 -5.74 -0.72 -10.80
C SER A 19 -4.33 -0.15 -10.71
N ALA A 20 -3.28 -0.97 -10.85
CA ALA A 20 -1.89 -0.53 -10.85
C ALA A 20 -1.44 0.11 -12.17
N ASN A 21 -2.28 0.12 -13.21
CA ASN A 21 -1.94 0.76 -14.49
C ASN A 21 -1.84 2.30 -14.39
N SER A 22 -2.47 2.89 -13.37
CA SER A 22 -2.35 4.33 -13.09
C SER A 22 -1.03 4.71 -12.41
N LEU A 23 -0.26 3.73 -11.92
CA LEU A 23 1.00 3.96 -11.23
C LEU A 23 2.15 4.16 -12.23
N SER A 24 3.14 4.94 -11.84
CA SER A 24 4.38 5.09 -12.62
C SER A 24 5.10 3.75 -12.78
N ASN A 25 5.89 3.60 -13.85
CA ASN A 25 6.69 2.39 -14.08
C ASN A 25 7.63 2.07 -12.91
N ALA A 26 8.17 3.10 -12.25
CA ALA A 26 9.01 2.94 -11.07
C ALA A 26 8.22 2.37 -9.87
N ALA A 27 6.99 2.83 -9.66
CA ALA A 27 6.11 2.33 -8.61
C ALA A 27 5.67 0.88 -8.89
N ARG A 28 5.29 0.57 -10.14
CA ARG A 28 4.95 -0.80 -10.56
C ARG A 28 6.13 -1.75 -10.37
N GLY A 29 7.32 -1.34 -10.80
CA GLY A 29 8.54 -2.14 -10.63
C GLY A 29 8.88 -2.39 -9.16
N LEU A 30 8.69 -1.39 -8.29
CA LEU A 30 8.84 -1.55 -6.85
C LEU A 30 7.84 -2.58 -6.29
N LEU A 31 6.56 -2.45 -6.63
CA LEU A 31 5.51 -3.37 -6.16
C LEU A 31 5.78 -4.81 -6.58
N MET A 32 6.18 -5.04 -7.84
CA MET A 32 6.55 -6.38 -8.32
C MET A 32 7.65 -7.01 -7.46
N ARG A 33 8.68 -6.24 -7.10
CA ARG A 33 9.80 -6.76 -6.27
C ARG A 33 9.46 -6.94 -4.80
N LEU A 34 8.52 -6.17 -4.26
CA LEU A 34 8.03 -6.34 -2.88
C LEU A 34 7.10 -7.54 -2.75
N LEU A 35 6.25 -7.77 -3.76
CA LEU A 35 5.24 -8.82 -3.80
C LEU A 35 5.74 -10.11 -4.48
N GLU A 36 7.04 -10.19 -4.76
CA GLU A 36 7.72 -11.33 -5.36
C GLU A 36 7.56 -12.59 -4.50
N ARG A 37 7.15 -13.73 -5.07
CA ARG A 37 6.84 -14.94 -4.29
C ARG A 37 8.11 -15.63 -3.81
N ASP A 38 9.16 -15.66 -4.64
CA ASP A 38 10.45 -16.23 -4.24
C ASP A 38 11.18 -15.27 -3.28
N PRO A 39 11.37 -15.64 -2.00
CA PRO A 39 12.00 -14.77 -1.00
C PRO A 39 13.46 -14.43 -1.33
N ARG A 40 14.14 -15.21 -2.18
CA ARG A 40 15.55 -14.98 -2.54
C ARG A 40 15.72 -13.74 -3.42
N VAL A 41 14.72 -13.46 -4.25
CA VAL A 41 14.71 -12.31 -5.19
C VAL A 41 13.83 -11.16 -4.71
N ARG A 42 12.99 -11.38 -3.69
CA ARG A 42 12.22 -10.32 -3.02
C ARG A 42 13.13 -9.27 -2.40
N ILE A 43 12.70 -8.00 -2.43
CA ILE A 43 13.32 -6.95 -1.61
C ILE A 43 13.22 -7.36 -0.14
N ARG A 44 14.37 -7.43 0.54
CA ARG A 44 14.48 -7.94 1.92
C ARG A 44 15.14 -6.98 2.89
N ASN A 45 15.63 -5.83 2.42
CA ASN A 45 16.27 -4.84 3.27
C ASN A 45 16.10 -3.41 2.75
N LEU A 46 16.38 -2.45 3.65
CA LEU A 46 16.25 -1.02 3.38
C LEU A 46 17.16 -0.55 2.24
N ARG A 47 18.38 -1.06 2.13
CA ARG A 47 19.32 -0.65 1.07
C ARG A 47 18.76 -0.95 -0.32
N GLN A 48 18.18 -2.13 -0.50
CA GLN A 48 17.52 -2.50 -1.77
C GLN A 48 16.31 -1.60 -2.07
N LEU A 49 15.55 -1.20 -1.04
CA LEU A 49 14.43 -0.28 -1.19
C LEU A 49 14.91 1.10 -1.67
N GLN A 50 15.94 1.64 -1.02
CA GLN A 50 16.56 2.94 -1.35
C GLN A 50 17.13 2.97 -2.77
N GLN A 51 17.67 1.84 -3.25
CA GLN A 51 18.22 1.70 -4.60
C GLN A 51 17.16 1.50 -5.69
N SER A 52 15.86 1.43 -5.34
CA SER A 52 14.82 1.33 -6.37
C SER A 52 14.65 2.65 -7.12
N ALA A 53 14.28 2.56 -8.41
CA ALA A 53 13.99 3.73 -9.24
C ALA A 53 12.91 4.65 -8.64
N PHE A 54 12.00 4.08 -7.84
CA PHE A 54 10.95 4.82 -7.15
C PHE A 54 11.52 5.82 -6.13
N TYR A 55 12.60 5.46 -5.44
CA TYR A 55 13.20 6.28 -4.38
C TYR A 55 14.44 7.07 -4.81
N MET A 56 14.84 7.04 -6.09
CA MET A 56 16.07 7.70 -6.57
C MET A 56 16.17 9.20 -6.28
N LYS A 57 15.03 9.90 -6.22
CA LYS A 57 14.97 11.35 -5.92
C LYS A 57 14.56 11.64 -4.47
N TYR A 58 14.45 10.61 -3.63
CA TYR A 58 14.01 10.75 -2.24
C TYR A 58 15.22 10.85 -1.30
N ASN A 59 15.25 11.90 -0.48
CA ASN A 59 16.32 12.09 0.49
C ASN A 59 15.98 11.43 1.84
N PHE A 60 16.52 10.23 2.06
CA PHE A 60 16.31 9.49 3.32
C PHE A 60 16.96 10.16 4.53
N GLU A 61 18.03 10.93 4.35
CA GLU A 61 18.68 11.64 5.46
C GLU A 61 17.79 12.74 6.03
N HIS A 62 16.98 13.40 5.20
CA HIS A 62 15.99 14.36 5.67
C HIS A 62 14.92 13.72 6.56
N VAL A 63 14.57 12.46 6.30
CA VAL A 63 13.62 11.71 7.13
C VAL A 63 14.27 11.35 8.46
N LYS A 64 15.49 10.79 8.43
CA LYS A 64 16.24 10.42 9.65
C LYS A 64 16.47 11.62 10.57
N THR A 65 16.76 12.78 9.99
CA THR A 65 16.97 14.04 10.71
C THR A 65 15.68 14.81 11.03
N LYS A 66 14.51 14.21 10.78
CA LYS A 66 13.18 14.81 11.02
C LYS A 66 12.94 16.15 10.33
N LYS A 67 13.66 16.43 9.24
CA LYS A 67 13.45 17.61 8.38
C LYS A 67 12.22 17.50 7.51
N VAL A 68 11.65 16.30 7.37
CA VAL A 68 10.39 16.07 6.65
C VAL A 68 9.26 15.84 7.65
N SER A 69 8.24 16.69 7.61
CA SER A 69 7.01 16.48 8.38
C SER A 69 6.16 15.37 7.72
N PRO A 70 5.73 14.32 8.45
CA PRO A 70 4.83 13.30 7.89
C PRO A 70 3.52 13.91 7.38
N ARG A 71 3.01 14.93 8.09
CA ARG A 71 1.76 15.61 7.73
C ARG A 71 1.84 16.28 6.36
N SER A 72 2.96 16.92 6.04
CA SER A 72 3.11 17.59 4.74
C SER A 72 3.22 16.60 3.57
N ILE A 73 3.71 15.38 3.80
CA ILE A 73 3.67 14.30 2.79
C ILE A 73 2.22 13.88 2.55
N LEU A 74 1.45 13.63 3.62
CA LEU A 74 0.06 13.20 3.52
C LEU A 74 -0.79 14.25 2.82
N GLU A 75 -0.69 15.50 3.24
CA GLU A 75 -1.41 16.63 2.63
C GLU A 75 -1.05 16.82 1.16
N ARG A 76 0.18 16.51 0.73
CA ARG A 76 0.59 16.60 -0.68
C ARG A 76 0.00 15.49 -1.57
N HIS A 77 -0.17 14.29 -1.01
CA HIS A 77 -0.52 13.10 -1.80
C HIS A 77 -1.96 12.63 -1.63
N PHE A 78 -2.68 13.10 -0.60
CA PHE A 78 -4.05 12.70 -0.27
C PHE A 78 -4.97 13.93 -0.08
N SER A 79 -4.69 15.02 -0.79
CA SER A 79 -5.29 16.35 -0.54
C SER A 79 -6.81 16.41 -0.67
N ASP A 80 -7.47 15.45 -1.33
CA ASP A 80 -8.85 15.62 -1.83
C ASP A 80 -9.82 14.46 -1.55
N SER A 81 -9.51 13.54 -0.62
CA SER A 81 -10.50 12.50 -0.20
C SER A 81 -10.87 12.55 1.28
N ALA A 82 -10.48 13.61 2.00
CA ALA A 82 -10.87 13.84 3.38
C ALA A 82 -11.94 14.94 3.51
N THR A 83 -12.90 15.00 2.59
CA THR A 83 -14.20 15.62 2.87
C THR A 83 -15.10 14.65 3.64
N GLU A 84 -14.54 13.93 4.61
CA GLU A 84 -15.33 13.27 5.63
C GLU A 84 -14.86 13.82 6.97
N SER A 85 -15.78 14.55 7.58
CA SER A 85 -15.73 15.16 8.92
C SER A 85 -14.74 14.46 9.87
N PRO A 86 -13.96 15.21 10.68
CA PRO A 86 -12.99 14.65 11.64
C PRO A 86 -13.57 13.64 12.64
N MET A 87 -14.90 13.47 12.72
CA MET A 87 -15.54 12.39 13.47
C MET A 87 -15.47 11.01 12.78
N ASN A 88 -15.36 10.90 11.45
CA ASN A 88 -15.47 9.61 10.75
C ASN A 88 -14.17 8.78 10.82
N ILE A 89 -13.00 9.42 10.69
CA ILE A 89 -11.68 8.73 10.69
C ILE A 89 -11.46 7.96 12.01
N ARG A 90 -11.89 8.52 13.14
CA ARG A 90 -11.74 7.87 14.45
C ARG A 90 -12.70 6.68 14.63
N MET A 91 -13.87 6.68 14.00
CA MET A 91 -14.82 5.57 14.05
C MET A 91 -14.48 4.44 13.07
N VAL A 92 -13.99 4.77 11.87
CA VAL A 92 -13.56 3.78 10.86
C VAL A 92 -12.37 2.97 11.35
N ASN A 93 -11.36 3.63 11.93
CA ASN A 93 -10.20 2.92 12.49
C ASN A 93 -10.58 2.01 13.67
N GLN A 94 -11.53 2.40 14.53
CA GLN A 94 -11.96 1.54 15.63
C GLN A 94 -12.73 0.30 15.14
N LYS A 95 -13.64 0.47 14.19
CA LYS A 95 -14.42 -0.66 13.64
C LYS A 95 -13.54 -1.65 12.86
N MET A 96 -12.57 -1.14 12.08
CA MET A 96 -11.75 -1.97 11.21
C MET A 96 -10.71 -2.79 11.99
N PHE A 97 -10.18 -2.27 13.10
CA PHE A 97 -9.24 -3.01 13.95
C PHE A 97 -9.92 -3.92 14.97
N ALA A 98 -11.13 -3.58 15.45
CA ALA A 98 -11.87 -4.47 16.37
C ALA A 98 -12.23 -5.83 15.74
N ALA A 99 -12.43 -5.88 14.42
CA ALA A 99 -12.70 -7.11 13.68
C ALA A 99 -11.47 -8.03 13.52
N PHE A 100 -10.27 -7.56 13.86
CA PHE A 100 -9.03 -8.33 13.69
C PHE A 100 -8.76 -9.31 14.85
N ASP A 101 -9.24 -8.99 16.07
CA ASP A 101 -8.88 -9.71 17.31
C ASP A 101 -10.04 -10.54 17.92
N GLN A 102 -11.21 -10.63 17.28
CA GLN A 102 -12.29 -11.46 17.82
C GLN A 102 -12.25 -12.89 17.26
N PRO A 103 -11.91 -13.92 18.06
CA PRO A 103 -12.31 -15.27 17.73
C PRO A 103 -13.85 -15.31 17.79
N THR A 104 -14.48 -15.53 16.63
CA THR A 104 -15.92 -15.82 16.57
C THR A 104 -16.16 -17.11 17.35
N LEU A 105 -16.59 -16.98 18.61
CA LEU A 105 -17.09 -18.08 19.41
C LEU A 105 -18.47 -18.42 18.83
N ILE A 106 -18.51 -19.49 18.02
CA ILE A 106 -19.74 -20.17 17.59
C ILE A 106 -20.20 -21.06 18.73
#